data_AF-A0AAD2JDV5-F1
#
_entry.id   AF-A0AAD2JDV5-F1
#
_cell.length_a   1.000
_cell.length_b   1.000
_cell.length_c   1.000
_cell.angle_alpha   90.00
_cell.angle_beta   90.00
_cell.angle_gamma   90.00
#
_symmetry.space_group_name_H-M   'P 1'
#
loop_
_entity.id
_entity.type
_entity.pdbx_description
1 polymer ?
#
loop_
_entity_poly.entity_id
_entity_poly.type
_entity_poly.pdbx_seq_one_letter_code
_entity_poly.pdbx_strand_id
1 'polypeptide(L)' 'MMPLKRVPVEKAEDGIEISRLPNNEEIIDKVNEIVRFVNTLEKKKADKPINNSFLKTRKW' A
#
# COMPACT_ATOMS: atom_id res chain seq x y z
N MET A 1 -0.72 5.47 2.13
CA MET A 1 -1.95 4.81 1.62
C MET A 1 -3.11 5.18 2.51
N MET A 2 -4.21 5.69 1.95
CA MET A 2 -5.45 5.87 2.70
C MET A 2 -6.30 4.58 2.63
N PRO A 3 -7.01 4.22 3.72
CA PRO A 3 -7.90 3.07 3.73
C PRO A 3 -9.07 3.28 2.76
N LEU A 4 -9.61 2.17 2.24
CA LEU A 4 -10.85 2.20 1.46
C LEU A 4 -11.97 2.70 2.36
N LYS A 5 -12.70 3.73 1.92
CA LYS A 5 -13.79 4.35 2.67
C LYS A 5 -15.12 4.06 1.98
N ARG A 6 -16.21 4.18 2.76
CA ARG A 6 -17.54 4.26 2.16
C ARG A 6 -17.60 5.47 1.23
N VAL A 7 -18.31 5.32 0.13
CA VAL A 7 -18.44 6.37 -0.89
C VAL A 7 -19.72 7.15 -0.58
N PRO A 8 -19.66 8.47 -0.38
CA PRO A 8 -20.85 9.28 -0.20
C PRO A 8 -21.71 9.22 -1.46
N VAL A 9 -23.01 8.96 -1.29
CA VAL A 9 -23.99 8.89 -2.38
C VAL A 9 -24.82 10.17 -2.37
N GLU A 10 -25.35 10.54 -1.21
CA GLU A 10 -26.19 11.74 -1.05
C GLU A 10 -25.91 12.40 0.30
N LYS A 11 -26.04 13.72 0.33
CA LYS A 11 -26.10 14.51 1.55
C LYS A 11 -27.51 15.07 1.65
N ALA A 12 -28.30 14.57 2.59
CA ALA A 12 -29.60 15.15 2.89
C ALA A 12 -29.41 16.54 3.49
N GLU A 13 -30.37 17.45 3.26
CA GLU A 13 -30.35 18.83 3.79
C GLU A 13 -30.27 18.86 5.33
N ASP A 14 -30.69 17.79 5.98
CA ASP A 14 -30.67 17.60 7.45
C ASP A 14 -29.28 17.19 7.99
N GLY A 15 -28.26 17.12 7.14
CA GLY A 15 -26.89 16.74 7.51
C GLY A 15 -26.64 15.23 7.57
N ILE A 16 -27.59 14.40 7.13
CA ILE A 16 -27.42 12.94 7.04
C ILE A 16 -26.65 12.60 5.76
N GLU A 17 -25.52 11.91 5.90
CA GLU A 17 -24.73 11.40 4.79
C GLU A 17 -25.08 9.92 4.52
N ILE A 18 -25.72 9.68 3.38
CA ILE A 18 -25.98 8.32 2.90
C ILE A 18 -24.74 7.87 2.13
N SER A 19 -24.13 6.77 2.57
CA SER A 19 -22.91 6.26 1.95
C SER A 19 -23.04 4.79 1.57
N ARG A 20 -22.50 4.44 0.40
CA ARG A 20 -22.46 3.07 -0.10
C ARG A 20 -21.15 2.39 0.26
N LEU A 21 -21.19 1.05 0.24
CA LEU A 21 -19.96 0.27 0.21
C LEU A 21 -19.23 0.51 -1.12
N PRO A 22 -17.88 0.44 -1.12
CA PRO A 22 -17.12 0.44 -2.35
C PRO A 22 -17.51 -0.75 -3.23
N ASN A 23 -17.52 -0.53 -4.53
CA ASN A 23 -17.88 -1.55 -5.51
C ASN A 23 -16.69 -2.50 -5.76
N ASN A 24 -16.93 -3.55 -6.55
CA ASN A 24 -15.90 -4.56 -6.82
C ASN A 24 -14.65 -3.96 -7.49
N GLU A 25 -14.82 -3.03 -8.43
CA GLU A 25 -13.72 -2.39 -9.14
C GLU A 25 -12.84 -1.56 -8.19
N GLU A 26 -13.45 -0.74 -7.33
CA GLU A 26 -12.77 0.08 -6.31
C GLU A 26 -11.99 -0.79 -5.31
N ILE A 27 -12.54 -1.95 -4.93
CA ILE A 27 -11.86 -2.92 -4.06
C ILE A 27 -10.66 -3.53 -4.78
N ILE A 28 -10.83 -4.00 -6.03
CA ILE A 28 -9.78 -4.64 -6.81
C ILE A 28 -8.63 -3.65 -7.10
N ASP A 29 -8.94 -2.40 -7.43
CA ASP A 29 -7.94 -1.36 -7.61
C ASP A 29 -7.09 -1.16 -6.35
N LYS A 30 -7.73 -1.20 -5.18
CA LYS A 30 -7.00 -1.08 -3.92
C LYS A 30 -6.11 -2.28 -3.64
N VAL A 31 -6.60 -3.49 -3.93
CA VAL A 31 -5.81 -4.72 -3.82
C VAL A 31 -4.58 -4.64 -4.73
N ASN A 32 -4.76 -4.21 -5.99
CA ASN A 32 -3.65 -4.04 -6.94
C ASN A 32 -2.62 -3.02 -6.45
N GLU A 33 -3.06 -1.92 -5.84
CA GLU A 33 -2.17 -0.91 -5.24
C GLU A 33 -1.32 -1.53 -4.11
N ILE A 34 -1.95 -2.30 -3.21
CA ILE A 34 -1.28 -3.00 -2.10
C ILE A 34 -0.24 -3.98 -2.64
N VAL A 35 -0.61 -4.79 -3.62
CA VAL A 35 0.31 -5.76 -4.25
C VAL A 35 1.52 -5.06 -4.85
N ARG A 36 1.33 -3.95 -5.58
CA ARG A 36 2.43 -3.16 -6.16
C ARG A 36 3.36 -2.60 -5.07
N PHE A 37 2.79 -2.12 -3.97
CA PHE A 37 3.57 -1.59 -2.85
C PHE A 37 4.43 -2.68 -2.19
N VAL A 38 3.84 -3.83 -1.88
CA VAL A 38 4.57 -4.98 -1.31
C VAL A 38 5.69 -5.44 -2.25
N ASN A 39 5.41 -5.58 -3.54
CA ASN A 39 6.42 -5.95 -4.53
C ASN A 39 7.57 -4.93 -4.60
N THR A 40 7.27 -3.64 -4.43
CA THR A 40 8.29 -2.59 -4.40
C THR A 40 9.17 -2.69 -3.14
N LEU A 41 8.58 -3.03 -1.99
CA LEU A 41 9.33 -3.23 -0.75
C LEU A 41 10.27 -4.45 -0.86
N GLU A 42 9.79 -5.55 -1.42
CA GLU A 42 10.60 -6.76 -1.65
C GLU A 42 11.79 -6.47 -2.56
N LYS A 43 11.58 -5.75 -3.68
CA LYS A 43 12.67 -5.32 -4.57
C LYS A 43 13.70 -4.45 -3.83
N LYS A 44 13.24 -3.44 -3.08
CA LYS A 44 14.14 -2.59 -2.28
C LYS A 44 14.92 -3.33 -1.21
N LYS A 45 14.37 -4.44 -0.68
CA LYS A 45 15.07 -5.30 0.28
C LYS A 45 16.15 -6.14 -0.41
N ALA A 46 15.85 -6.67 -1.60
CA ALA A 46 16.81 -7.41 -2.43
C ALA A 46 17.96 -6.51 -2.95
N ASP A 47 17.68 -5.25 -3.25
CA ASP A 47 18.67 -4.30 -3.78
C ASP A 47 19.64 -3.74 -2.72
N LYS A 48 19.47 -4.05 -1.42
CA LYS A 48 20.47 -3.67 -0.42
C LYS A 48 21.69 -4.56 -0.60
N PRO A 49 22.83 -4.04 -1.09
CA PRO A 49 24.05 -4.82 -1.12
C PRO A 49 24.38 -5.21 0.32
N ILE A 50 24.69 -6.49 0.53
CA ILE A 50 25.26 -6.95 1.79
C ILE A 50 26.58 -6.17 1.94
N ASN A 51 26.57 -5.13 2.77
CA ASN A 51 27.77 -4.36 3.05
C ASN A 51 28.68 -5.23 3.93
N ASN A 52 29.43 -6.12 3.29
CA ASN A 52 30.37 -7.04 3.90
C ASN A 52 31.64 -6.31 4.35
N SER A 53 31.49 -5.20 5.06
CA SER A 53 32.60 -4.48 5.71
C SER A 53 33.34 -5.35 6.73
N PHE A 54 32.72 -6.43 7.19
CA PHE A 54 33.31 -7.44 8.09
C PHE A 54 34.27 -8.44 7.41
N LEU A 55 34.27 -8.57 6.07
CA LEU A 55 35.18 -9.49 5.37
C LEU A 55 36.51 -8.85 4.94
N LYS A 56 36.66 -7.52 5.05
CA LYS A 56 37.89 -6.82 4.62
C LYS A 56 39.03 -6.86 5.65
N THR A 57 38.75 -7.22 6.91
CA THR A 57 39.72 -7.16 8.02
C THR A 57 40.42 -8.49 8.33
N ARG A 58 40.13 -9.58 7.61
CA ARG A 58 40.90 -10.84 7.69
C ARG A 58 41.65 -11.10 6.39
N LYS A 59 42.70 -10.31 6.14
CA LYS A 59 43.87 -10.80 5.38
C LYS A 59 45.01 -10.90 6.39
N TRP A 60 45.38 -12.14 6.70
CA TRP A 60 46.60 -12.50 7.42
C TRP A 60 47.81 -12.33 6.50
#